data_AF-A0A5C5Y8A5-F1
#
_entry.id   AF-A0A5C5Y8A5-F1
#
_cell.length_a   1.000
_cell.length_b   1.000
_cell.length_c   1.000
_cell.angle_alpha   90.00
_cell.angle_beta   90.00
_cell.angle_gamma   90.00
#
_symmetry.space_group_name_H-M   'P 1'
#
loop_
_entity.id
_entity.type
_entity.pdbx_description
1 polymer ?
#
loop_
_entity_poly.entity_id
_entity_poly.type
_entity_poly.pdbx_seq_one_letter_code
_entity_poly.pdbx_strand_id
1 'polypeptide(L)'
;MVQDIQHNDDLRNDFRRLGVRRDECRQAVIREAAAHRASKIAEAIFSQAASEHFDLKETSNHLSGLATSTYRLLDPRRRVDFVQRAHVARILPCELADSEIAESQFQPLILPDDRTTPWLSADADRPGGHQGQTDQRFCNDPVVIVTPPTRSRRPRGGNRPAQWIGQWAWFTAGCVIALACILPVLRSIRSSDRPAEALTNDALPANASLPAAVMPLGTNGKVIPPTPNATDRVTLPTPDSTSLKTQPDPSVSGIIATDASSTGMTPGAPEIDAKSFDSLRSKTGNDSAKSSGPDADTPSPFDGESDPRQSELDARQQSLLKIRWNDLTADLASVLRTIAGSTRSFIDAPDQRCATAFAWAAEQTTSTDQMILWSQIGLDACETSLRHEAFDACDVMIDSVHTMNLSHQQRQQWDQMRQDVDQAKVVAERVDGFQQLFEQSPETQLLTARYRCLILRDWDSGLAMVPPTASGRFARSAQQQLRRDPHDVRELIRVAQLWLRTADDESGRERESIHLYVRDQLQRAAAVATNLQRLELDKILDSMPAVQSAN
;
A
#
# COMPACT_ATOMS: atom_id res chain seq x y z
N MET A 1 11.30 48.15 -12.25
CA MET A 1 9.91 48.43 -12.69
C MET A 1 9.61 47.90 -14.10
N VAL A 2 10.29 48.33 -15.17
CA VAL A 2 10.01 47.79 -16.53
C VAL A 2 10.34 46.29 -16.65
N GLN A 3 11.47 45.85 -16.07
CA GLN A 3 11.86 44.44 -16.04
C GLN A 3 10.88 43.56 -15.24
N ASP A 4 10.29 44.10 -14.17
CA ASP A 4 9.35 43.36 -13.32
C ASP A 4 8.01 43.10 -14.03
N ILE A 5 7.56 44.06 -14.85
CA ILE A 5 6.34 43.92 -15.65
C ILE A 5 6.51 42.84 -16.72
N GLN A 6 7.63 42.89 -17.46
CA GLN A 6 7.91 41.94 -18.53
C GLN A 6 8.07 40.50 -17.99
N HIS A 7 8.72 40.34 -16.83
CA HIS A 7 8.84 39.03 -16.17
C HIS A 7 7.49 38.45 -15.75
N ASN A 8 6.56 39.29 -15.32
CA ASN A 8 5.23 38.85 -14.89
C ASN A 8 4.35 38.39 -16.07
N ASP A 9 4.48 39.06 -17.22
CA ASP A 9 3.79 38.67 -18.46
C ASP A 9 4.33 37.35 -19.02
N ASP A 10 5.64 37.12 -18.94
CA ASP A 10 6.27 35.85 -19.32
C ASP A 10 5.73 34.68 -18.50
N LEU A 11 5.70 34.80 -17.16
CA LEU A 11 5.15 33.77 -16.28
C LEU A 11 3.68 33.49 -16.58
N ARG A 12 2.89 34.55 -16.81
CA ARG A 12 1.46 34.41 -17.14
C ARG A 12 1.25 33.61 -18.43
N ASN A 13 2.14 33.78 -19.41
CA ASN A 13 2.11 32.99 -20.63
C ASN A 13 2.57 31.55 -20.39
N ASP A 14 3.55 31.33 -19.51
CA ASP A 14 4.00 29.99 -19.12
C ASP A 14 2.87 29.16 -18.47
N PHE A 15 2.10 29.73 -17.54
CA PHE A 15 0.93 29.05 -16.95
C PHE A 15 -0.13 28.69 -18.01
N ARG A 16 -0.39 29.60 -18.95
CA ARG A 16 -1.35 29.37 -20.05
C ARG A 16 -0.88 28.27 -21.00
N ARG A 17 0.41 28.19 -21.29
CA ARG A 17 0.99 27.15 -22.15
C ARG A 17 0.82 25.75 -21.57
N LEU A 18 0.99 25.62 -20.25
CA LEU A 18 0.74 24.34 -19.54
C LEU A 18 -0.75 24.08 -19.30
N GLY A 19 -1.61 25.09 -19.34
CA GLY A 19 -3.03 24.96 -19.05
C GLY A 19 -3.35 24.87 -17.54
N VAL A 20 -2.46 25.41 -16.70
CA VAL A 20 -2.62 25.43 -15.24
C VAL A 20 -3.09 26.80 -14.75
N ARG A 21 -3.63 26.86 -13.53
CA ARG A 21 -4.03 28.13 -12.90
C ARG A 21 -2.79 28.99 -12.59
N ARG A 22 -2.96 30.32 -12.58
CA ARG A 22 -1.84 31.28 -12.37
C ARG A 22 -1.23 31.23 -10.96
N ASP A 23 -1.97 30.67 -10.03
CA ASP A 23 -1.63 30.50 -8.62
C ASP A 23 -1.19 29.08 -8.29
N GLU A 24 -1.07 28.19 -9.28
CA GLU A 24 -0.65 26.82 -9.04
C GLU A 24 0.83 26.75 -8.61
N CYS A 25 1.05 26.11 -7.47
CA CYS A 25 2.35 25.97 -6.82
C CYS A 25 2.68 24.52 -6.47
N ARG A 26 1.75 23.58 -6.67
CA ARG A 26 1.98 22.15 -6.46
C ARG A 26 2.79 21.60 -7.62
N GLN A 27 4.01 21.15 -7.34
CA GLN A 27 4.93 20.63 -8.36
C GLN A 27 4.33 19.47 -9.15
N ALA A 28 3.65 18.54 -8.48
CA ALA A 28 2.99 17.40 -9.12
C ALA A 28 2.00 17.83 -10.21
N VAL A 29 1.14 18.82 -9.93
CA VAL A 29 0.13 19.31 -10.89
C VAL A 29 0.80 19.97 -12.10
N ILE A 30 1.89 20.73 -11.88
CA ILE A 30 2.64 21.37 -12.97
C ILE A 30 3.31 20.33 -13.86
N ARG A 31 3.94 19.30 -13.27
CA ARG A 31 4.60 18.20 -13.99
C ARG A 31 3.59 17.37 -14.78
N GLU A 32 2.47 17.03 -14.15
CA GLU A 32 1.38 16.26 -14.78
C GLU A 32 0.76 17.01 -15.96
N ALA A 33 0.47 18.31 -15.79
CA ALA A 33 -0.04 19.14 -16.87
C ALA A 33 0.95 19.23 -18.04
N ALA A 34 2.24 19.36 -17.76
CA ALA A 34 3.29 19.35 -18.77
C ALA A 34 3.37 18.00 -19.51
N ALA A 35 3.35 16.88 -18.79
CA ALA A 35 3.40 15.53 -19.36
C ALA A 35 2.17 15.26 -20.25
N HIS A 36 0.97 15.57 -19.76
CA HIS A 36 -0.26 15.43 -20.53
C HIS A 36 -0.27 16.31 -21.78
N ARG A 37 0.26 17.54 -21.70
CA ARG A 37 0.37 18.42 -22.88
C ARG A 37 1.41 17.90 -23.87
N ALA A 38 2.53 17.38 -23.41
CA ALA A 38 3.55 16.77 -24.26
C ALA A 38 3.00 15.53 -25.00
N SER A 39 2.24 14.66 -24.31
CA SER A 39 1.58 13.51 -24.93
C SER A 39 0.63 13.95 -26.05
N LYS A 40 -0.20 14.98 -25.81
CA LYS A 40 -1.11 15.51 -26.84
C LYS A 40 -0.37 16.08 -28.06
N ILE A 41 0.77 16.74 -27.84
CA ILE A 41 1.59 17.23 -28.95
C ILE A 41 2.18 16.04 -29.72
N ALA A 42 2.66 15.01 -29.02
CA ALA A 42 3.17 13.78 -29.65
C ALA A 42 2.09 13.06 -30.45
N GLU A 43 0.89 12.89 -29.91
CA GLU A 43 -0.27 12.30 -30.62
C GLU A 43 -0.66 13.10 -31.86
N ALA A 44 -0.64 14.43 -31.78
CA ALA A 44 -0.87 15.30 -32.92
C ALA A 44 0.23 15.14 -33.98
N ILE A 45 1.49 15.02 -33.57
CA ILE A 45 2.62 14.73 -34.45
C ILE A 45 2.41 13.40 -35.16
N PHE A 46 2.05 12.33 -34.45
CA PHE A 46 1.81 11.02 -35.06
C PHE A 46 0.64 11.04 -36.04
N SER A 47 -0.42 11.77 -35.71
CA SER A 47 -1.59 11.91 -36.58
C SER A 47 -1.29 12.73 -37.85
N GLN A 48 -0.44 13.76 -37.73
CA GLN A 48 -0.06 14.63 -38.84
C GLN A 48 1.10 14.10 -39.67
N ALA A 49 1.94 13.22 -39.13
CA ALA A 49 3.06 12.61 -39.85
C ALA A 49 2.61 11.78 -41.06
N ALA A 50 1.34 11.37 -41.12
CA ALA A 50 0.74 10.71 -42.28
C ALA A 50 0.38 11.69 -43.42
N SER A 51 0.38 13.00 -43.17
CA SER A 51 0.12 14.05 -44.16
C SER A 51 1.43 14.59 -44.74
N GLU A 52 1.47 14.89 -46.04
CA GLU A 52 2.68 15.39 -46.73
C GLU A 52 3.20 16.75 -46.20
N HIS A 53 2.43 17.45 -45.36
CA HIS A 53 2.70 18.83 -44.95
C HIS A 53 3.05 18.99 -43.46
N PHE A 54 3.87 18.08 -42.93
CA PHE A 54 4.31 18.12 -41.53
C PHE A 54 5.47 19.12 -41.32
N ASP A 55 5.25 20.19 -40.54
CA ASP A 55 6.31 21.12 -40.15
C ASP A 55 6.98 20.68 -38.82
N LEU A 56 8.13 20.00 -38.97
CA LEU A 56 8.97 19.56 -37.85
C LEU A 56 9.50 20.75 -37.01
N LYS A 57 9.66 21.93 -37.61
CA LYS A 57 10.21 23.09 -36.92
C LYS A 57 9.20 23.69 -35.94
N GLU A 58 7.93 23.80 -36.36
CA GLU A 58 6.86 24.30 -35.51
C GLU A 58 6.63 23.40 -34.29
N THR A 59 6.60 22.09 -34.51
CA THR A 59 6.41 21.09 -33.43
C THR A 59 7.57 21.08 -32.44
N SER A 60 8.82 21.17 -32.93
CA SER A 60 10.01 21.34 -32.08
C SER A 60 9.94 22.63 -31.26
N ASN A 61 9.51 23.74 -31.86
CA ASN A 61 9.31 25.01 -31.14
C ASN A 61 8.25 24.89 -30.04
N HIS A 62 7.16 24.16 -30.28
CA HIS A 62 6.13 23.92 -29.27
C HIS A 62 6.62 23.08 -28.09
N LEU A 63 7.36 21.99 -28.35
CA LEU A 63 7.94 21.16 -27.30
C LEU A 63 9.02 21.92 -26.50
N SER A 64 9.90 22.65 -27.18
CA SER A 64 10.91 23.50 -26.54
C SER A 64 10.27 24.61 -25.69
N GLY A 65 9.21 25.24 -26.21
CA GLY A 65 8.42 26.23 -25.48
C GLY A 65 7.75 25.65 -24.24
N LEU A 66 7.19 24.44 -24.33
CA LEU A 66 6.58 23.73 -23.20
C LEU A 66 7.62 23.39 -22.13
N ALA A 67 8.75 22.79 -22.51
CA ALA A 67 9.83 22.45 -21.59
C ALA A 67 10.40 23.67 -20.85
N THR A 68 10.63 24.77 -21.59
CA THR A 68 11.10 26.04 -21.01
C THR A 68 10.09 26.61 -20.03
N SER A 69 8.80 26.57 -20.36
CA SER A 69 7.71 27.07 -19.49
C SER A 69 7.64 26.24 -18.19
N THR A 70 7.71 24.91 -18.30
CA THR A 70 7.71 24.00 -17.14
C THR A 70 8.89 24.28 -16.22
N TYR A 71 10.11 24.41 -16.78
CA TYR A 71 11.30 24.73 -15.99
C TYR A 71 11.16 26.07 -15.25
N ARG A 72 10.67 27.11 -15.94
CA ARG A 72 10.46 28.44 -15.33
C ARG A 72 9.44 28.42 -14.20
N LEU A 73 8.38 27.62 -14.33
CA LEU A 73 7.37 27.47 -13.28
C LEU A 73 7.88 26.63 -12.11
N LEU A 74 8.76 25.66 -12.32
CA LEU A 74 9.35 24.85 -11.25
C LEU A 74 10.54 25.53 -10.56
N ASP A 75 11.06 26.64 -11.09
CA ASP A 75 12.13 27.41 -10.46
C ASP A 75 11.58 28.38 -9.38
N PRO A 76 11.88 28.17 -8.08
CA PRO A 76 11.44 29.08 -7.03
C PRO A 76 11.95 30.50 -7.26
N ARG A 77 13.12 30.70 -7.87
CA ARG A 77 13.70 32.05 -8.03
C ARG A 77 12.89 32.91 -8.99
N ARG A 78 12.12 32.27 -9.89
CA ARG A 78 11.31 32.96 -10.88
C ARG A 78 9.91 33.30 -10.40
N ARG A 79 9.43 32.78 -9.26
CA ARG A 79 8.10 33.14 -8.76
C ARG A 79 8.11 34.54 -8.14
N VAL A 80 7.10 35.33 -8.48
CA VAL A 80 6.94 36.71 -7.99
C VAL A 80 6.53 36.71 -6.51
N ASP A 81 5.60 35.83 -6.15
CA ASP A 81 5.05 35.74 -4.79
C ASP A 81 5.94 34.89 -3.87
N PHE A 82 6.25 35.41 -2.69
CA PHE A 82 7.01 34.71 -1.65
C PHE A 82 6.36 33.39 -1.24
N VAL A 83 5.03 33.32 -1.14
CA VAL A 83 4.34 32.09 -0.74
C VAL A 83 4.51 31.01 -1.81
N GLN A 84 4.35 31.37 -3.08
CA GLN A 84 4.61 30.45 -4.19
C GLN A 84 6.07 30.01 -4.23
N ARG A 85 7.04 30.90 -3.95
CA ARG A 85 8.46 30.53 -3.83
C ARG A 85 8.68 29.47 -2.78
N ALA A 86 8.12 29.65 -1.59
CA ALA A 86 8.26 28.69 -0.49
C ALA A 86 7.64 27.33 -0.84
N HIS A 87 6.48 27.32 -1.47
CA HIS A 87 5.82 26.06 -1.88
C HIS A 87 6.57 25.31 -2.98
N VAL A 88 7.08 26.00 -3.99
CA VAL A 88 7.86 25.38 -5.07
C VAL A 88 9.25 24.96 -4.58
N ALA A 89 9.87 25.72 -3.66
CA ALA A 89 11.16 25.37 -3.07
C ALA A 89 11.09 24.18 -2.09
N ARG A 90 9.89 23.81 -1.64
CA ARG A 90 9.71 22.67 -0.76
C ARG A 90 9.95 21.40 -1.56
N ILE A 91 11.12 20.80 -1.36
CA ILE A 91 11.42 19.45 -1.84
C ILE A 91 10.42 18.53 -1.14
N LEU A 92 9.49 17.96 -1.90
CA LEU A 92 8.58 16.98 -1.31
C LEU A 92 9.39 15.73 -0.97
N PRO A 93 9.18 15.11 0.21
CA PRO A 93 9.88 13.89 0.59
C PRO A 93 9.80 12.77 -0.46
N CYS A 94 8.71 12.70 -1.22
CA CYS A 94 8.55 11.72 -2.30
C CYS A 94 9.47 11.98 -3.51
N GLU A 95 9.81 13.25 -3.78
CA GLU A 95 10.71 13.59 -4.90
C GLU A 95 12.19 13.32 -4.55
N LEU A 96 12.54 13.28 -3.26
CA LEU A 96 13.85 12.84 -2.80
C LEU A 96 14.04 11.34 -3.02
N ALA A 97 13.01 10.53 -2.76
CA ALA A 97 13.03 9.08 -3.00
C ALA A 97 13.21 8.76 -4.50
N ASP A 98 12.47 9.44 -5.38
CA ASP A 98 12.63 9.30 -6.83
C ASP A 98 14.02 9.78 -7.33
N SER A 99 14.60 10.78 -6.65
CA SER A 99 15.93 11.29 -6.98
C SER A 99 17.07 10.40 -6.51
N GLU A 100 16.93 9.66 -5.39
CA GLU A 100 17.90 8.64 -4.98
C GLU A 100 17.90 7.45 -5.94
N ILE A 101 16.72 7.08 -6.47
CA ILE A 101 16.60 6.10 -7.55
C ILE A 101 17.25 6.62 -8.84
N ALA A 102 17.11 7.90 -9.17
CA ALA A 102 17.78 8.50 -10.33
C ALA A 102 19.30 8.69 -10.14
N GLU A 103 19.78 9.05 -8.95
CA GLU A 103 21.21 9.13 -8.62
C GLU A 103 21.90 7.76 -8.65
N SER A 104 21.17 6.69 -8.34
CA SER A 104 21.67 5.32 -8.55
C SER A 104 21.87 4.95 -10.03
N GLN A 105 21.21 5.67 -10.95
CA GLN A 105 21.27 5.45 -12.40
C GLN A 105 22.23 6.39 -13.13
N PHE A 106 22.60 7.53 -12.54
CA PHE A 106 23.57 8.48 -13.13
C PHE A 106 24.94 8.35 -12.46
N GLN A 107 25.85 7.56 -13.05
CA GLN A 107 27.26 7.68 -12.68
C GLN A 107 27.83 9.03 -13.16
N PRO A 108 28.61 9.73 -12.32
CA PRO A 108 29.26 10.96 -12.73
C PRO A 108 30.19 10.68 -13.91
N LEU A 109 30.04 11.46 -14.97
CA LEU A 109 30.91 11.44 -16.15
C LEU A 109 32.29 11.93 -15.71
N ILE A 110 33.15 11.01 -15.28
CA ILE A 110 34.56 11.31 -15.02
C ILE A 110 35.21 11.50 -16.39
N LEU A 111 35.38 12.76 -16.78
CA LEU A 111 36.22 13.14 -17.91
C LEU A 111 37.59 12.47 -17.73
N PRO A 112 38.11 11.75 -18.75
CA PRO A 112 39.39 11.09 -18.63
C PRO A 112 40.48 12.12 -18.31
N ASP A 113 41.18 11.88 -17.21
CA ASP A 113 42.31 12.68 -16.75
C ASP A 113 43.46 12.46 -17.75
N ASP A 114 43.48 13.25 -18.83
CA ASP A 114 44.50 13.19 -19.87
C ASP A 114 45.78 13.87 -19.37
N ARG A 115 46.45 13.19 -18.43
CA ARG A 115 47.81 13.51 -17.99
C ARG A 115 48.81 12.67 -18.75
N THR A 116 48.92 12.94 -20.05
CA THR A 116 50.15 12.65 -20.81
C THR A 116 50.43 13.76 -21.83
N THR A 117 51.02 14.85 -21.37
CA THR A 117 51.89 15.69 -22.22
C THR A 117 53.22 15.93 -21.49
N PRO A 118 54.33 15.37 -21.99
CA PRO A 118 55.66 15.64 -21.47
C PRO A 118 56.36 16.66 -22.39
N TRP A 119 56.24 17.95 -22.12
CA TRP A 119 57.10 18.95 -22.76
C TRP A 119 57.46 20.10 -21.81
N LEU A 120 58.77 20.19 -21.58
CA LEU A 120 59.58 21.32 -21.10
C LEU A 120 59.36 21.88 -19.69
N SER A 121 60.19 21.36 -18.78
CA SER A 121 61.06 22.21 -17.95
C SER A 121 61.86 23.19 -18.82
N ALA A 122 61.81 24.48 -18.48
CA ALA A 122 62.93 25.41 -18.67
C ALA A 122 62.74 26.63 -17.75
N ASP A 123 63.74 26.83 -16.89
CA ASP A 123 64.30 28.11 -16.40
C ASP A 123 63.39 29.04 -15.58
N ALA A 124 63.66 29.23 -14.29
CA ALA A 124 64.73 30.07 -13.75
C ALA A 124 64.65 31.51 -14.26
N ASP A 125 63.93 32.38 -13.53
CA ASP A 125 64.54 33.56 -12.90
C ASP A 125 63.49 34.40 -12.16
N ARG A 126 63.81 34.70 -10.89
CA ARG A 126 63.13 35.68 -10.05
C ARG A 126 64.15 36.78 -9.77
N PRO A 127 63.78 38.06 -9.91
CA PRO A 127 63.95 38.90 -8.73
C PRO A 127 62.83 39.93 -8.54
N GLY A 128 62.62 40.31 -7.28
CA GLY A 128 62.20 41.68 -6.95
C GLY A 128 60.81 41.86 -6.35
N GLY A 129 60.79 42.12 -5.04
CA GLY A 129 60.09 43.25 -4.40
C GLY A 129 58.59 43.46 -4.62
N HIS A 130 57.80 43.43 -3.55
CA HIS A 130 57.45 44.65 -2.81
C HIS A 130 56.55 44.32 -1.61
N GLN A 131 56.96 44.83 -0.45
CA GLN A 131 56.13 45.03 0.74
C GLN A 131 54.96 45.96 0.40
N GLY A 132 53.76 45.54 0.79
CA GLY A 132 52.54 46.34 0.72
C GLY A 132 51.67 46.03 1.94
N GLN A 133 51.96 46.73 3.01
CA GLN A 133 51.24 46.75 4.29
C GLN A 133 50.02 47.66 4.14
N THR A 134 48.81 47.14 4.29
CA THR A 134 47.62 47.94 4.63
C THR A 134 46.59 47.12 5.41
N ASP A 135 46.49 47.48 6.69
CA ASP A 135 45.29 47.69 7.51
C ASP A 135 44.16 46.65 7.55
N GLN A 136 44.20 45.90 8.65
CA GLN A 136 43.06 45.36 9.37
C GLN A 136 42.15 46.48 9.91
N ARG A 137 40.85 46.43 9.61
CA ARG A 137 39.79 46.87 10.53
C ARG A 137 38.59 45.93 10.47
N PHE A 138 38.42 45.20 11.57
CA PHE A 138 37.18 44.81 12.24
C PHE A 138 35.88 44.69 11.43
N CYS A 139 35.39 43.45 11.31
CA CYS A 139 34.04 43.04 11.72
C CYS A 139 34.12 41.59 12.22
N ASN A 140 33.97 41.41 13.53
CA ASN A 140 33.81 40.11 14.17
C ASN A 140 32.33 39.72 14.09
N ASP A 141 32.03 38.60 13.43
CA ASP A 141 30.89 37.73 13.78
C ASP A 141 31.27 36.28 13.41
N PRO A 142 31.09 35.30 14.30
CA PRO A 142 31.57 33.94 14.08
C PRO A 142 30.63 33.15 13.15
N VAL A 143 31.08 32.90 11.92
CA VAL A 143 30.53 31.83 11.08
C VAL A 143 31.08 30.50 11.61
N VAL A 144 30.21 29.72 12.26
CA VAL A 144 30.48 28.32 12.60
C VAL A 144 30.50 27.51 11.31
N ILE A 145 31.69 27.31 10.75
CA ILE A 145 31.91 26.35 9.66
C ILE A 145 32.03 24.97 10.31
N VAL A 146 30.95 24.21 10.30
CA VAL A 146 31.00 22.77 10.59
C VAL A 146 31.67 22.11 9.38
N THR A 147 32.96 21.84 9.47
CA THR A 147 33.67 20.96 8.54
C THR A 147 33.17 19.52 8.73
N PRO A 148 32.73 18.81 7.67
CA PRO A 148 32.38 17.41 7.80
C PRO A 148 33.62 16.57 8.14
N PRO A 149 33.50 15.51 8.96
CA PRO A 149 34.63 14.69 9.31
C PRO A 149 35.19 13.97 8.09
N THR A 150 36.51 14.06 7.94
CA THR A 150 37.32 13.31 6.99
C THR A 150 37.02 11.81 7.10
N ARG A 151 36.43 11.25 6.04
CA ARG A 151 36.13 9.82 5.90
C ARG A 151 37.45 9.05 5.85
N SER A 152 37.75 8.32 6.92
CA SER A 152 38.91 7.43 7.02
C SER A 152 38.79 6.28 6.01
N ARG A 153 39.87 6.09 5.25
CA ARG A 153 40.19 4.92 4.42
C ARG A 153 39.72 3.60 5.06
N ARG A 154 39.00 2.79 4.28
CA ARG A 154 39.03 1.32 4.39
C ARG A 154 39.51 0.69 3.07
N PRO A 155 40.12 -0.50 3.13
CA PRO A 155 40.98 -1.03 2.08
C PRO A 155 40.23 -1.79 0.98
N ARG A 156 40.90 -1.86 -0.17
CA ARG A 156 40.64 -2.71 -1.33
C ARG A 156 40.57 -4.21 -0.99
N GLY A 157 39.74 -4.93 -1.72
CA GLY A 157 39.95 -6.36 -2.02
C GLY A 157 38.72 -7.07 -2.57
N GLY A 158 38.66 -7.30 -3.89
CA GLY A 158 37.66 -8.18 -4.50
C GLY A 158 37.45 -7.96 -6.00
N ASN A 159 38.39 -8.42 -6.84
CA ASN A 159 38.25 -8.50 -8.29
C ASN A 159 37.14 -9.48 -8.71
N ARG A 160 36.25 -9.07 -9.64
CA ARG A 160 35.89 -9.83 -10.86
C ARG A 160 35.41 -8.87 -11.98
N PRO A 161 36.00 -8.92 -13.20
CA PRO A 161 35.59 -8.12 -14.36
C PRO A 161 34.80 -8.93 -15.41
N ALA A 162 34.21 -8.19 -16.35
CA ALA A 162 33.85 -8.58 -17.72
C ALA A 162 32.58 -9.44 -17.96
N GLN A 163 31.41 -8.80 -18.10
CA GLN A 163 30.25 -9.41 -18.80
C GLN A 163 29.38 -8.47 -19.66
N TRP A 164 29.60 -7.16 -19.70
CA TRP A 164 28.59 -6.23 -20.26
C TRP A 164 28.63 -5.98 -21.78
N ILE A 165 29.67 -6.40 -22.50
CA ILE A 165 29.71 -6.29 -23.97
C ILE A 165 28.95 -7.44 -24.66
N GLY A 166 28.70 -8.56 -23.95
CA GLY A 166 27.94 -9.68 -24.51
C GLY A 166 26.43 -9.41 -24.61
N GLN A 167 25.82 -8.81 -23.59
CA GLN A 167 24.36 -8.72 -23.49
C GLN A 167 23.70 -7.87 -24.59
N TRP A 168 24.34 -6.79 -25.05
CA TRP A 168 23.82 -5.98 -26.15
C TRP A 168 23.92 -6.66 -27.51
N ALA A 169 24.93 -7.51 -27.73
CA ALA A 169 25.07 -8.31 -28.95
C ALA A 169 24.01 -9.43 -29.02
N TRP A 170 23.69 -10.06 -27.89
CA TRP A 170 22.64 -11.08 -27.82
C TRP A 170 21.22 -10.50 -27.95
N PHE A 171 20.97 -9.32 -27.38
CA PHE A 171 19.67 -8.65 -27.50
C PHE A 171 19.40 -8.17 -28.93
N THR A 172 20.41 -7.58 -29.59
CA THR A 172 20.28 -7.14 -30.99
C THR A 172 20.17 -8.33 -31.96
N ALA A 173 20.92 -9.42 -31.75
CA ALA A 173 20.75 -10.65 -32.52
C ALA A 173 19.37 -11.30 -32.32
N GLY A 174 18.83 -11.28 -31.10
CA GLY A 174 17.49 -11.77 -30.78
C GLY A 174 16.38 -10.97 -31.48
N CYS A 175 16.49 -9.64 -31.51
CA CYS A 175 15.53 -8.77 -32.21
C CYS A 175 15.54 -8.99 -33.73
N VAL A 176 16.71 -9.22 -34.34
CA VAL A 176 16.84 -9.47 -35.78
C VAL A 176 16.25 -10.85 -36.16
N ILE A 177 16.46 -11.88 -35.34
CA ILE A 177 15.87 -13.22 -35.55
C ILE A 177 14.34 -13.17 -35.38
N ALA A 178 13.83 -12.48 -34.36
CA ALA A 178 12.39 -12.31 -34.15
C ALA A 178 11.71 -11.58 -35.33
N LEU A 179 12.33 -10.51 -35.85
CA LEU A 179 11.83 -9.79 -37.03
C LEU A 179 11.87 -10.67 -38.29
N ALA A 180 12.91 -11.50 -38.47
CA ALA A 180 13.02 -12.43 -39.58
C ALA A 180 11.98 -13.56 -39.54
N CYS A 181 11.52 -13.96 -38.35
CA CYS A 181 10.46 -14.97 -38.18
C CYS A 181 9.04 -14.42 -38.38
N ILE A 182 8.81 -13.12 -38.14
CA ILE A 182 7.48 -12.49 -38.24
C ILE A 182 7.16 -12.08 -39.69
N LEU A 183 8.17 -11.69 -40.49
CA LEU A 183 7.99 -11.24 -41.87
C LEU A 183 7.36 -12.29 -42.84
N PRO A 184 7.67 -13.59 -42.76
CA PRO A 184 7.03 -14.62 -43.59
C PRO A 184 5.55 -14.84 -43.23
N VAL A 185 5.21 -14.76 -41.94
CA VAL A 185 3.83 -14.92 -41.45
C VAL A 185 2.95 -13.77 -41.92
N LEU A 186 3.46 -12.53 -41.86
CA LEU A 186 2.77 -11.36 -42.39
C LEU A 186 2.63 -11.39 -43.93
N ARG A 187 3.57 -12.04 -44.63
CA ARG A 187 3.44 -12.31 -46.07
C ARG A 187 2.39 -13.37 -46.39
N SER A 188 2.27 -14.41 -45.55
CA SER A 188 1.29 -15.48 -45.70
C SER A 188 -0.16 -15.02 -45.47
N ILE A 189 -0.36 -14.05 -44.56
CA ILE A 189 -1.69 -13.49 -44.29
C ILE A 189 -2.17 -12.61 -45.46
N ARG A 190 -1.24 -12.04 -46.25
CA ARG A 190 -1.58 -11.20 -47.40
C ARG A 190 -1.90 -11.97 -48.69
N SER A 191 -1.63 -13.29 -48.74
CA SER A 191 -1.89 -14.13 -49.92
C SER A 191 -3.18 -14.95 -49.84
N SER A 192 -3.91 -14.90 -48.73
CA SER A 192 -5.12 -15.72 -48.52
C SER A 192 -6.39 -14.89 -48.68
N ASP A 193 -6.60 -14.31 -49.87
CA ASP A 193 -7.91 -13.84 -50.31
C ASP A 193 -8.21 -14.44 -51.69
N ARG A 194 -8.93 -15.56 -51.73
CA ARG A 194 -9.89 -15.92 -52.78
C ARG A 194 -10.79 -17.10 -52.38
N PRO A 195 -12.04 -17.15 -52.88
CA PRO A 195 -13.15 -17.80 -52.19
C PRO A 195 -13.51 -19.21 -52.68
N ALA A 196 -14.37 -19.81 -51.84
CA ALA A 196 -15.09 -21.08 -51.87
C ALA A 196 -15.48 -21.72 -53.22
N GLU A 197 -15.47 -23.06 -53.23
CA GLU A 197 -16.48 -23.88 -53.91
C GLU A 197 -16.62 -25.29 -53.25
N ALA A 198 -17.81 -25.50 -52.66
CA ALA A 198 -18.74 -26.65 -52.66
C ALA A 198 -18.31 -28.15 -52.56
N LEU A 199 -19.27 -28.91 -51.97
CA LEU A 199 -19.58 -30.36 -52.06
C LEU A 199 -18.91 -31.26 -50.99
N THR A 200 -19.51 -32.28 -50.36
CA THR A 200 -20.88 -32.85 -50.21
C THR A 200 -20.82 -33.92 -49.09
N ASN A 201 -21.96 -34.20 -48.48
CA ASN A 201 -22.39 -35.38 -47.67
C ASN A 201 -21.50 -36.65 -47.67
N ASP A 202 -21.33 -37.29 -46.49
CA ASP A 202 -22.04 -38.55 -46.14
C ASP A 202 -21.54 -39.24 -44.85
N ALA A 203 -22.50 -39.90 -44.19
CA ALA A 203 -22.41 -41.17 -43.43
C ALA A 203 -21.74 -41.26 -42.02
N LEU A 204 -22.61 -41.41 -41.02
CA LEU A 204 -22.49 -42.26 -39.82
C LEU A 204 -22.33 -43.76 -40.20
N PRO A 205 -21.76 -44.68 -39.37
CA PRO A 205 -22.49 -45.18 -38.18
C PRO A 205 -21.70 -45.69 -36.95
N ALA A 206 -22.49 -45.84 -35.88
CA ALA A 206 -22.39 -46.58 -34.63
C ALA A 206 -21.42 -47.78 -34.49
N ASN A 207 -20.84 -47.96 -33.29
CA ASN A 207 -21.14 -49.10 -32.37
C ASN A 207 -20.13 -49.25 -31.20
N ALA A 208 -20.58 -50.03 -30.20
CA ALA A 208 -19.84 -50.80 -29.18
C ALA A 208 -19.46 -50.06 -27.87
N SER A 209 -20.19 -50.20 -26.77
CA SER A 209 -20.40 -51.37 -25.86
C SER A 209 -19.33 -51.51 -24.76
N LEU A 210 -19.82 -51.46 -23.51
CA LEU A 210 -19.19 -51.80 -22.23
C LEU A 210 -18.53 -53.19 -22.22
N PRO A 211 -17.68 -53.48 -21.21
CA PRO A 211 -18.18 -54.38 -20.17
C PRO A 211 -17.77 -54.00 -18.73
N ALA A 212 -18.49 -54.65 -17.82
CA ALA A 212 -18.52 -54.51 -16.39
C ALA A 212 -17.48 -55.35 -15.62
N ALA A 213 -17.51 -55.15 -14.30
CA ALA A 213 -17.10 -56.02 -13.20
C ALA A 213 -15.67 -55.89 -12.68
N VAL A 214 -15.53 -55.66 -11.37
CA VAL A 214 -15.14 -56.68 -10.37
C VAL A 214 -14.98 -56.00 -8.99
N MET A 215 -15.73 -56.45 -7.97
CA MET A 215 -15.44 -56.23 -6.55
C MET A 215 -14.33 -57.20 -6.08
N PRO A 216 -13.66 -56.98 -4.93
CA PRO A 216 -14.16 -57.62 -3.70
C PRO A 216 -13.94 -56.85 -2.38
N LEU A 217 -14.68 -57.35 -1.37
CA LEU A 217 -14.58 -57.24 0.10
C LEU A 217 -13.13 -57.06 0.62
N GLY A 218 -12.81 -56.41 1.74
CA GLY A 218 -13.52 -56.14 2.99
C GLY A 218 -12.67 -56.67 4.16
N THR A 219 -12.37 -55.87 5.20
CA THR A 219 -12.05 -56.38 6.56
C THR A 219 -12.27 -55.31 7.62
N ASN A 220 -12.90 -55.75 8.72
CA ASN A 220 -13.26 -55.00 9.92
C ASN A 220 -12.06 -54.84 10.86
N GLY A 221 -11.80 -53.63 11.33
CA GLY A 221 -10.85 -53.33 12.42
C GLY A 221 -11.55 -52.59 13.56
N LYS A 222 -11.86 -53.33 14.62
CA LYS A 222 -12.50 -52.87 15.87
C LYS A 222 -11.44 -52.19 16.75
N VAL A 223 -11.55 -50.87 16.95
CA VAL A 223 -10.66 -50.10 17.83
C VAL A 223 -11.34 -49.89 19.19
N ILE A 224 -10.65 -50.30 20.25
CA ILE A 224 -11.02 -50.14 21.66
C ILE A 224 -10.42 -48.82 22.17
N PRO A 225 -11.19 -47.96 22.87
CA PRO A 225 -10.64 -46.76 23.50
C PRO A 225 -10.02 -47.08 24.88
N PRO A 226 -8.86 -46.51 25.25
CA PRO A 226 -8.36 -46.61 26.62
C PRO A 226 -9.01 -45.57 27.54
N THR A 227 -9.36 -46.05 28.73
CA THR A 227 -9.84 -45.33 29.91
C THR A 227 -8.78 -44.38 30.51
N PRO A 228 -9.19 -43.29 31.19
CA PRO A 228 -8.26 -42.38 31.86
C PRO A 228 -7.91 -42.87 33.28
N ASN A 229 -6.63 -42.91 33.60
CA ASN A 229 -6.14 -43.12 34.96
C ASN A 229 -6.07 -41.80 35.72
N ALA A 230 -6.44 -41.91 37.01
CA ALA A 230 -6.58 -40.85 37.97
C ALA A 230 -5.25 -40.46 38.65
N THR A 231 -5.31 -39.29 39.29
CA THR A 231 -4.55 -38.84 40.48
C THR A 231 -3.04 -38.70 40.36
N ASP A 232 -2.58 -37.45 40.33
CA ASP A 232 -1.62 -37.00 41.34
C ASP A 232 -1.84 -35.53 41.72
N ARG A 233 -1.97 -35.34 43.04
CA ARG A 233 -2.39 -34.13 43.73
C ARG A 233 -1.15 -33.60 44.44
N VAL A 234 -0.45 -32.63 43.85
CA VAL A 234 0.66 -31.93 44.50
C VAL A 234 0.14 -30.62 45.08
N THR A 235 0.46 -30.41 46.35
CA THR A 235 -0.08 -29.37 47.23
C THR A 235 1.00 -28.31 47.49
N LEU A 236 0.62 -27.03 47.45
CA LEU A 236 1.24 -25.84 48.08
C LEU A 236 2.59 -25.30 47.52
N PRO A 237 2.96 -24.01 47.76
CA PRO A 237 2.36 -23.04 48.68
C PRO A 237 1.98 -21.65 48.11
N THR A 238 1.04 -21.05 48.84
CA THR A 238 0.64 -19.63 48.91
C THR A 238 1.83 -18.70 49.21
N PRO A 239 1.92 -17.50 48.59
CA PRO A 239 2.76 -16.43 49.12
C PRO A 239 1.98 -15.48 50.03
N ASP A 240 2.65 -15.15 51.14
CA ASP A 240 2.21 -14.35 52.27
C ASP A 240 1.80 -12.92 51.90
N SER A 241 0.74 -12.47 52.57
CA SER A 241 0.28 -11.08 52.61
C SER A 241 1.07 -10.33 53.69
N THR A 242 2.04 -9.50 53.31
CA THR A 242 2.64 -8.53 54.22
C THR A 242 2.03 -7.15 54.05
N SER A 243 1.20 -6.82 55.04
CA SER A 243 0.81 -5.50 55.53
C SER A 243 1.86 -4.40 55.32
N LEU A 244 1.47 -3.30 54.65
CA LEU A 244 2.18 -2.03 54.69
C LEU A 244 1.25 -0.90 55.12
N LYS A 245 1.41 -0.62 56.41
CA LYS A 245 1.16 0.58 57.20
C LYS A 245 0.88 1.88 56.43
N THR A 246 -0.26 2.44 56.80
CA THR A 246 -0.78 3.80 56.64
C THR A 246 0.05 4.85 57.42
N GLN A 247 0.27 6.05 56.84
CA GLN A 247 0.26 7.40 57.47
C GLN A 247 1.03 8.44 56.59
N PRO A 248 0.82 9.78 56.75
CA PRO A 248 -0.43 10.54 56.67
C PRO A 248 -0.29 11.82 55.80
N ASP A 249 -1.40 12.53 55.62
CA ASP A 249 -1.53 13.90 55.07
C ASP A 249 -0.54 14.92 55.67
N PRO A 250 -0.32 16.03 54.96
CA PRO A 250 -0.40 17.33 55.62
C PRO A 250 -1.47 18.24 55.02
N SER A 251 -2.30 18.71 55.94
CA SER A 251 -3.33 19.72 55.78
C SER A 251 -2.74 21.13 55.61
N VAL A 252 -3.38 21.91 54.73
CA VAL A 252 -3.92 23.26 54.98
C VAL A 252 -2.96 24.40 55.39
N SER A 253 -2.87 25.38 54.49
CA SER A 253 -2.92 26.84 54.72
C SER A 253 -3.18 27.48 53.34
N GLY A 254 -4.13 28.37 53.05
CA GLY A 254 -4.98 29.23 53.85
C GLY A 254 -4.74 30.71 53.48
N ILE A 255 -5.79 31.37 52.96
CA ILE A 255 -6.10 32.83 53.00
C ILE A 255 -5.21 33.73 52.05
N ILE A 256 -5.64 34.75 51.27
CA ILE A 256 -6.63 35.85 51.36
C ILE A 256 -6.99 36.36 49.94
N ALA A 257 -8.24 36.81 49.78
CA ALA A 257 -8.81 37.54 48.63
C ALA A 257 -8.48 39.06 48.65
N THR A 258 -8.54 39.75 47.49
CA THR A 258 -9.36 40.98 47.27
C THR A 258 -9.05 41.66 45.92
N ASP A 259 -10.12 41.83 45.13
CA ASP A 259 -10.64 43.05 44.48
C ASP A 259 -9.74 44.08 43.77
N ALA A 260 -10.14 44.39 42.52
CA ALA A 260 -10.56 45.71 41.98
C ALA A 260 -10.31 45.73 40.45
N SER A 261 -11.34 45.71 39.59
CA SER A 261 -12.21 46.82 39.15
C SER A 261 -11.51 47.88 38.27
N SER A 262 -11.95 47.98 37.00
CA SER A 262 -12.02 49.19 36.14
C SER A 262 -12.25 48.75 34.67
N THR A 263 -13.47 48.82 34.12
CA THR A 263 -14.03 49.89 33.24
C THR A 263 -13.14 50.22 32.02
N GLY A 264 -13.58 50.26 30.76
CA GLY A 264 -14.90 50.12 30.13
C GLY A 264 -14.82 50.39 28.61
N MET A 265 -15.99 50.41 27.97
CA MET A 265 -16.35 50.99 26.65
C MET A 265 -16.20 50.14 25.35
N THR A 266 -17.37 49.64 24.94
CA THR A 266 -17.97 49.53 23.59
C THR A 266 -17.79 50.80 22.72
N PRO A 267 -17.91 50.78 21.36
CA PRO A 267 -19.08 50.32 20.55
C PRO A 267 -18.67 49.60 19.22
N GLY A 268 -19.51 49.07 18.35
CA GLY A 268 -20.96 48.98 18.21
C GLY A 268 -21.28 48.05 17.03
N ALA A 269 -22.46 47.43 17.08
CA ALA A 269 -23.00 46.58 16.03
C ALA A 269 -23.64 47.41 14.90
N PRO A 270 -23.90 46.78 13.75
CA PRO A 270 -25.23 46.88 13.18
C PRO A 270 -25.84 45.50 12.85
N GLU A 271 -26.92 45.23 13.56
CA GLU A 271 -28.22 44.71 13.10
C GLU A 271 -28.37 44.50 11.57
N ILE A 272 -28.60 43.26 11.13
CA ILE A 272 -29.19 42.95 9.82
C ILE A 272 -30.33 41.94 10.01
N ASP A 273 -31.48 42.37 9.53
CA ASP A 273 -32.79 41.76 9.57
C ASP A 273 -32.89 40.35 8.98
N ALA A 274 -33.59 39.48 9.70
CA ALA A 274 -34.16 38.24 9.20
C ALA A 274 -35.55 38.51 8.61
N LYS A 275 -35.67 38.55 7.27
CA LYS A 275 -36.93 38.35 6.56
C LYS A 275 -36.72 37.63 5.23
N SER A 276 -37.62 36.69 4.97
CA SER A 276 -38.08 36.26 3.66
C SER A 276 -37.16 35.38 2.81
N PHE A 277 -37.42 34.06 2.79
CA PHE A 277 -37.41 33.29 1.55
C PHE A 277 -38.26 32.01 1.70
N ASP A 278 -39.58 32.18 1.60
CA ASP A 278 -40.54 31.13 1.22
C ASP A 278 -40.94 31.40 -0.23
N SER A 279 -40.52 30.54 -1.16
CA SER A 279 -41.19 30.25 -2.44
C SER A 279 -40.19 29.65 -3.42
N LEU A 280 -40.37 28.37 -3.76
CA LEU A 280 -40.37 27.81 -5.12
C LEU A 280 -40.35 26.28 -5.04
N ARG A 281 -41.53 25.67 -4.86
CA ARG A 281 -41.78 24.32 -5.34
C ARG A 281 -43.21 24.21 -5.82
N SER A 282 -43.42 24.47 -7.10
CA SER A 282 -44.70 24.28 -7.78
C SER A 282 -44.64 23.05 -8.68
N LYS A 283 -45.73 22.27 -8.63
CA LYS A 283 -46.30 21.40 -9.69
C LYS A 283 -45.43 20.20 -10.08
N THR A 284 -45.88 18.98 -9.81
CA THR A 284 -47.01 18.36 -10.51
C THR A 284 -47.93 17.60 -9.57
N GLY A 285 -49.23 17.82 -9.74
CA GLY A 285 -50.28 16.99 -9.15
C GLY A 285 -50.58 15.78 -10.02
N ASN A 286 -51.07 14.72 -9.40
CA ASN A 286 -52.07 13.86 -9.99
C ASN A 286 -52.91 13.27 -8.84
N ASP A 287 -54.11 13.82 -8.70
CA ASP A 287 -55.20 13.23 -7.95
C ASP A 287 -55.74 12.03 -8.73
N SER A 288 -55.98 10.91 -8.05
CA SER A 288 -57.12 10.04 -8.36
C SER A 288 -57.45 9.10 -7.20
N ALA A 289 -58.65 9.36 -6.68
CA ALA A 289 -59.64 8.39 -6.20
C ALA A 289 -59.34 7.56 -4.93
N LYS A 290 -59.98 8.03 -3.85
CA LYS A 290 -60.63 7.22 -2.82
C LYS A 290 -61.42 6.05 -3.43
N SER A 291 -61.22 4.85 -2.91
CA SER A 291 -62.32 3.89 -2.71
C SER A 291 -62.13 3.20 -1.35
N SER A 292 -63.26 2.92 -0.72
CA SER A 292 -63.42 2.55 0.68
C SER A 292 -63.96 1.13 0.81
N GLY A 293 -63.39 0.38 1.77
CA GLY A 293 -63.99 -0.78 2.46
C GLY A 293 -63.50 -2.17 1.99
N PRO A 294 -63.80 -3.24 2.73
CA PRO A 294 -63.69 -3.41 4.20
C PRO A 294 -62.96 -4.72 4.60
N ASP A 295 -62.64 -4.82 5.89
CA ASP A 295 -62.37 -6.00 6.74
C ASP A 295 -62.16 -7.39 6.10
N ALA A 296 -60.99 -7.98 6.36
CA ALA A 296 -60.83 -9.44 6.45
C ALA A 296 -59.61 -9.81 7.33
N ASP A 297 -59.91 -10.57 8.39
CA ASP A 297 -58.97 -11.31 9.23
C ASP A 297 -58.06 -12.23 8.39
N THR A 298 -56.75 -12.23 8.67
CA THR A 298 -55.84 -13.31 8.26
C THR A 298 -54.77 -13.54 9.33
N PRO A 299 -54.46 -14.80 9.68
CA PRO A 299 -53.71 -15.14 10.88
C PRO A 299 -52.20 -15.05 10.67
N SER A 300 -51.48 -14.87 11.77
CA SER A 300 -50.04 -15.10 11.93
C SER A 300 -49.71 -16.58 11.67
N PRO A 301 -48.71 -16.87 10.83
CA PRO A 301 -47.74 -17.90 11.22
C PRO A 301 -46.33 -17.55 10.76
N PHE A 302 -45.32 -17.68 11.61
CA PHE A 302 -43.96 -18.13 11.23
C PHE A 302 -43.12 -18.25 12.51
N ASP A 303 -43.29 -19.38 13.21
CA ASP A 303 -42.20 -19.94 14.01
C ASP A 303 -41.22 -20.55 13.01
N GLY A 304 -40.02 -19.95 12.93
CA GLY A 304 -38.95 -20.38 12.04
C GLY A 304 -38.34 -21.70 12.49
N GLU A 305 -39.02 -22.80 12.20
CA GLU A 305 -38.45 -24.14 12.33
C GLU A 305 -37.41 -24.32 11.23
N SER A 306 -36.14 -24.26 11.63
CA SER A 306 -35.00 -24.36 10.71
C SER A 306 -35.02 -25.72 10.04
N ASP A 307 -35.10 -25.75 8.70
CA ASP A 307 -35.22 -26.98 7.93
C ASP A 307 -34.05 -27.92 8.25
N PRO A 308 -34.30 -29.10 8.85
CA PRO A 308 -33.24 -30.03 9.26
C PRO A 308 -32.40 -30.51 8.08
N ARG A 309 -32.90 -30.39 6.85
CA ARG A 309 -32.17 -30.70 5.62
C ARG A 309 -31.05 -29.71 5.34
N GLN A 310 -31.20 -28.44 5.73
CA GLN A 310 -30.17 -27.42 5.56
C GLN A 310 -29.00 -27.69 6.52
N SER A 311 -29.31 -28.03 7.77
CA SER A 311 -28.30 -28.43 8.77
C SER A 311 -27.52 -29.68 8.35
N GLU A 312 -28.16 -30.65 7.67
CA GLU A 312 -27.48 -31.85 7.19
C GLU A 312 -26.60 -31.56 5.96
N LEU A 313 -27.02 -30.63 5.09
CA LEU A 313 -26.23 -30.19 3.95
C LEU A 313 -24.95 -29.47 4.39
N ASP A 314 -25.07 -28.56 5.36
CA ASP A 314 -23.94 -27.80 5.92
C ASP A 314 -22.96 -28.74 6.66
N ALA A 315 -23.48 -29.73 7.40
CA ALA A 315 -22.66 -30.75 8.06
C ALA A 315 -21.90 -31.63 7.05
N ARG A 316 -22.52 -31.98 5.91
CA ARG A 316 -21.85 -32.72 4.82
C ARG A 316 -20.78 -31.89 4.15
N GLN A 317 -21.03 -30.61 3.87
CA GLN A 317 -20.03 -29.69 3.32
C GLN A 317 -18.83 -29.53 4.26
N GLN A 318 -19.05 -29.36 5.56
CA GLN A 318 -17.97 -29.29 6.55
C GLN A 318 -17.17 -30.61 6.63
N SER A 319 -17.83 -31.77 6.52
CA SER A 319 -17.14 -33.07 6.52
C SER A 319 -16.24 -33.28 5.30
N LEU A 320 -16.67 -32.82 4.12
CA LEU A 320 -15.91 -32.90 2.86
C LEU A 320 -14.69 -31.96 2.87
N LEU A 321 -14.84 -30.76 3.44
CA LEU A 321 -13.73 -29.83 3.64
C LEU A 321 -12.68 -30.42 4.59
N LYS A 322 -13.12 -31.11 5.65
CA LYS A 322 -12.22 -31.75 6.63
C LYS A 322 -11.44 -32.93 6.05
N ILE A 323 -12.07 -33.74 5.18
CA ILE A 323 -11.39 -34.83 4.47
C ILE A 323 -10.38 -34.25 3.47
N ARG A 324 -10.77 -33.25 2.67
CA ARG A 324 -9.86 -32.57 1.72
C ARG A 324 -8.65 -31.93 2.42
N TRP A 325 -8.83 -31.37 3.62
CA TRP A 325 -7.72 -30.78 4.39
C TRP A 325 -6.69 -31.83 4.82
N ASN A 326 -7.13 -33.03 5.20
CA ASN A 326 -6.22 -34.11 5.60
C ASN A 326 -5.41 -34.65 4.41
N ASP A 327 -6.03 -34.76 3.24
CA ASP A 327 -5.33 -35.18 2.02
C ASP A 327 -4.34 -34.10 1.56
N LEU A 328 -4.75 -32.83 1.62
CA LEU A 328 -3.88 -31.70 1.29
C LEU A 328 -2.69 -31.58 2.25
N THR A 329 -2.89 -31.75 3.56
CA THR A 329 -1.78 -31.72 4.52
C THR A 329 -0.83 -32.89 4.31
N ALA A 330 -1.31 -34.05 3.84
CA ALA A 330 -0.45 -35.17 3.46
C ALA A 330 0.39 -34.85 2.21
N ASP A 331 -0.21 -34.24 1.19
CA ASP A 331 0.48 -33.80 -0.04
C ASP A 331 1.47 -32.67 0.26
N LEU A 332 1.07 -31.67 1.04
CA LEU A 332 1.91 -30.54 1.41
C LEU A 332 3.06 -31.00 2.32
N ALA A 333 2.83 -31.94 3.23
CA ALA A 333 3.90 -32.59 4.00
C ALA A 333 4.80 -33.48 3.14
N SER A 334 4.30 -34.06 2.05
CA SER A 334 5.10 -34.81 1.07
C SER A 334 6.01 -33.88 0.26
N VAL A 335 5.47 -32.75 -0.22
CA VAL A 335 6.19 -31.70 -0.93
C VAL A 335 7.25 -31.06 -0.03
N LEU A 336 6.88 -30.67 1.20
CA LEU A 336 7.81 -30.11 2.17
C LEU A 336 8.92 -31.10 2.53
N ARG A 337 8.64 -32.41 2.65
CA ARG A 337 9.68 -33.44 2.85
C ARG A 337 10.60 -33.58 1.64
N THR A 338 10.06 -33.49 0.44
CA THR A 338 10.84 -33.56 -0.81
C THR A 338 11.76 -32.36 -0.96
N ILE A 339 11.28 -31.16 -0.63
CA ILE A 339 12.06 -29.91 -0.65
C ILE A 339 13.12 -29.93 0.45
N ALA A 340 12.76 -30.33 1.68
CA ALA A 340 13.68 -30.43 2.81
C ALA A 340 14.78 -31.49 2.62
N GLY A 341 14.50 -32.55 1.85
CA GLY A 341 15.49 -33.57 1.48
C GLY A 341 16.55 -33.10 0.48
N SER A 342 16.23 -32.07 -0.32
CA SER A 342 17.08 -31.62 -1.44
C SER A 342 18.03 -30.45 -1.09
N THR A 343 17.77 -29.70 -0.01
CA THR A 343 18.52 -28.45 0.28
C THR A 343 18.93 -28.31 1.75
N ARG A 344 20.09 -28.87 2.10
CA ARG A 344 20.65 -28.82 3.47
C ARG A 344 21.33 -27.49 3.86
N SER A 345 21.39 -26.49 2.97
CA SER A 345 22.13 -25.23 3.16
C SER A 345 21.29 -23.95 3.25
N PHE A 346 19.97 -24.04 3.43
CA PHE A 346 19.05 -22.90 3.34
C PHE A 346 18.24 -22.65 4.62
N ILE A 347 18.88 -22.65 5.79
CA ILE A 347 18.22 -22.65 7.11
C ILE A 347 17.46 -21.34 7.42
N ASP A 348 17.71 -20.24 6.69
CA ASP A 348 17.42 -18.91 7.23
C ASP A 348 16.15 -18.19 6.72
N ALA A 349 15.31 -18.80 5.88
CA ALA A 349 14.09 -18.12 5.37
C ALA A 349 12.89 -19.08 5.23
N PRO A 350 12.08 -19.27 6.29
CA PRO A 350 10.89 -20.13 6.23
C PRO A 350 9.88 -19.65 5.18
N ASP A 351 9.67 -18.33 5.05
CA ASP A 351 8.72 -17.75 4.10
C ASP A 351 9.13 -18.01 2.64
N GLN A 352 10.43 -17.94 2.33
CA GLN A 352 10.94 -18.24 0.99
C GLN A 352 10.73 -19.72 0.60
N ARG A 353 10.82 -20.63 1.57
CA ARG A 353 10.52 -22.06 1.34
C ARG A 353 9.04 -22.27 1.09
N CYS A 354 8.18 -21.59 1.82
CA CYS A 354 6.74 -21.63 1.60
C CYS A 354 6.39 -21.08 0.21
N ALA A 355 6.96 -19.94 -0.20
CA ALA A 355 6.73 -19.36 -1.52
C ALA A 355 7.21 -20.26 -2.67
N THR A 356 8.40 -20.87 -2.53
CA THR A 356 8.91 -21.79 -3.57
C THR A 356 8.14 -23.11 -3.63
N ALA A 357 7.71 -23.64 -2.49
CA ALA A 357 6.82 -24.81 -2.45
C ALA A 357 5.46 -24.51 -3.08
N PHE A 358 4.92 -23.32 -2.80
CA PHE A 358 3.69 -22.83 -3.40
C PHE A 358 3.82 -22.69 -4.92
N ALA A 359 4.88 -22.03 -5.39
CA ALA A 359 5.16 -21.85 -6.82
C ALA A 359 5.23 -23.19 -7.56
N TRP A 360 5.93 -24.17 -6.98
CA TRP A 360 6.02 -25.50 -7.55
C TRP A 360 4.64 -26.19 -7.59
N ALA A 361 3.87 -26.13 -6.50
CA ALA A 361 2.55 -26.74 -6.44
C ALA A 361 1.56 -26.08 -7.43
N ALA A 362 1.67 -24.76 -7.58
CA ALA A 362 0.90 -23.96 -8.52
C ALA A 362 1.10 -24.44 -9.96
N GLU A 363 2.36 -24.65 -10.37
CA GLU A 363 2.70 -25.14 -11.71
C GLU A 363 2.20 -26.56 -11.99
N GLN A 364 2.18 -27.43 -10.97
CA GLN A 364 1.70 -28.82 -11.12
C GLN A 364 0.18 -28.93 -11.12
N THR A 365 -0.53 -27.89 -10.72
CA THR A 365 -1.98 -27.94 -10.55
C THR A 365 -2.69 -27.83 -11.90
N THR A 366 -3.37 -28.90 -12.30
CA THR A 366 -4.13 -28.95 -13.56
C THR A 366 -5.64 -28.89 -13.36
N SER A 367 -6.13 -29.24 -12.16
CA SER A 367 -7.55 -29.25 -11.82
C SER A 367 -8.04 -27.87 -11.37
N THR A 368 -9.16 -27.40 -11.93
CA THR A 368 -9.77 -26.10 -11.56
C THR A 368 -10.10 -26.02 -10.07
N ASP A 369 -10.62 -27.10 -9.48
CA ASP A 369 -10.92 -27.17 -8.03
C ASP A 369 -9.67 -26.98 -7.18
N GLN A 370 -8.56 -27.59 -7.60
CA GLN A 370 -7.28 -27.46 -6.91
C GLN A 370 -6.71 -26.06 -7.11
N MET A 371 -6.86 -25.44 -8.29
CA MET A 371 -6.42 -24.06 -8.52
C MET A 371 -7.15 -23.08 -7.59
N ILE A 372 -8.45 -23.29 -7.34
CA ILE A 372 -9.21 -22.46 -6.40
C ILE A 372 -8.67 -22.60 -4.98
N LEU A 373 -8.46 -23.85 -4.54
CA LEU A 373 -7.93 -24.14 -3.21
C LEU A 373 -6.52 -23.57 -3.02
N TRP A 374 -5.62 -23.79 -3.99
CA TRP A 374 -4.27 -23.22 -3.97
C TRP A 374 -4.31 -21.70 -4.01
N SER A 375 -5.19 -21.09 -4.78
CA SER A 375 -5.35 -19.62 -4.78
C SER A 375 -5.67 -19.07 -3.39
N GLN A 376 -6.55 -19.74 -2.63
CA GLN A 376 -6.87 -19.34 -1.25
C GLN A 376 -5.68 -19.52 -0.30
N ILE A 377 -5.06 -20.70 -0.31
CA ILE A 377 -3.87 -21.00 0.50
C ILE A 377 -2.73 -20.02 0.19
N GLY A 378 -2.56 -19.65 -1.08
CA GLY A 378 -1.57 -18.69 -1.52
C GLY A 378 -1.83 -17.29 -0.98
N LEU A 379 -3.10 -16.84 -0.93
CA LEU A 379 -3.45 -15.55 -0.34
C LEU A 379 -3.14 -15.54 1.16
N ASP A 380 -3.47 -16.61 1.90
CA ASP A 380 -3.17 -16.71 3.34
C ASP A 380 -1.66 -16.77 3.61
N ALA A 381 -0.91 -17.50 2.79
CA ALA A 381 0.54 -17.59 2.88
C ALA A 381 1.21 -16.25 2.52
N CYS A 382 0.70 -15.55 1.52
CA CYS A 382 1.15 -14.22 1.12
C CYS A 382 0.88 -13.19 2.23
N GLU A 383 -0.32 -13.21 2.80
CA GLU A 383 -0.69 -12.37 3.93
C GLU A 383 0.22 -12.64 5.14
N THR A 384 0.53 -13.89 5.44
CA THR A 384 1.45 -14.26 6.53
C THR A 384 2.88 -13.77 6.25
N SER A 385 3.38 -13.97 5.03
CA SER A 385 4.71 -13.51 4.61
C SER A 385 4.82 -11.98 4.67
N LEU A 386 3.74 -11.28 4.31
CA LEU A 386 3.66 -9.83 4.38
C LEU A 386 3.78 -9.32 5.81
N ARG A 387 3.23 -10.02 6.81
CA ARG A 387 3.41 -9.66 8.24
C ARG A 387 4.85 -9.81 8.73
N HIS A 388 5.62 -10.70 8.12
CA HIS A 388 7.04 -10.89 8.40
C HIS A 388 7.94 -10.05 7.50
N GLU A 389 7.38 -9.11 6.73
CA GLU A 389 8.11 -8.27 5.78
C GLU A 389 8.89 -9.10 4.72
N ALA A 390 8.46 -10.35 4.47
CA ALA A 390 9.06 -11.24 3.50
C ALA A 390 8.55 -10.93 2.08
N PHE A 391 8.81 -9.71 1.60
CA PHE A 391 8.22 -9.20 0.36
C PHE A 391 8.62 -10.00 -0.88
N ASP A 392 9.85 -10.51 -0.94
CA ASP A 392 10.32 -11.37 -2.04
C ASP A 392 9.50 -12.67 -2.12
N ALA A 393 9.09 -13.22 -0.98
CA ALA A 393 8.25 -14.40 -0.91
C ALA A 393 6.83 -14.10 -1.43
N CYS A 394 6.28 -12.93 -1.09
CA CYS A 394 5.01 -12.44 -1.62
C CYS A 394 5.05 -12.32 -3.15
N ASP A 395 6.08 -11.69 -3.71
CA ASP A 395 6.23 -11.52 -5.16
C ASP A 395 6.25 -12.85 -5.90
N VAL A 396 7.02 -13.82 -5.39
CA VAL A 396 7.09 -15.18 -5.97
C VAL A 396 5.71 -15.84 -5.98
N MET A 397 4.94 -15.73 -4.90
CA MET A 397 3.59 -16.29 -4.83
C MET A 397 2.63 -15.61 -5.81
N ILE A 398 2.65 -14.27 -5.87
CA ILE A 398 1.82 -13.48 -6.79
C ILE A 398 2.12 -13.84 -8.25
N ASP A 399 3.40 -13.87 -8.63
CA ASP A 399 3.82 -14.20 -10.00
C ASP A 399 3.45 -15.65 -10.37
N SER A 400 3.54 -16.57 -9.42
CA SER A 400 3.12 -17.97 -9.62
C SER A 400 1.63 -18.11 -9.86
N VAL A 401 0.81 -17.28 -9.21
CA VAL A 401 -0.64 -17.30 -9.41
C VAL A 401 -1.05 -16.74 -10.77
N HIS A 402 -0.30 -15.78 -11.32
CA HIS A 402 -0.60 -15.24 -12.66
C HIS A 402 -0.49 -16.28 -13.78
N THR A 403 0.19 -17.41 -13.56
CA THR A 403 0.23 -18.53 -14.52
C THR A 403 -1.00 -19.45 -14.41
N MET A 404 -1.76 -19.38 -13.30
CA MET A 404 -2.97 -20.18 -13.09
C MET A 404 -4.18 -19.60 -13.85
N ASN A 405 -5.06 -20.49 -14.33
CA ASN A 405 -6.34 -20.11 -14.93
C ASN A 405 -7.40 -19.81 -13.85
N LEU A 406 -7.21 -18.73 -13.11
CA LEU A 406 -8.14 -18.28 -12.08
C LEU A 406 -9.37 -17.54 -12.63
N SER A 407 -10.45 -17.60 -11.86
CA SER A 407 -11.64 -16.77 -12.09
C SER A 407 -11.32 -15.27 -11.98
N HIS A 408 -12.14 -14.44 -12.62
CA HIS A 408 -11.96 -12.98 -12.58
C HIS A 408 -11.95 -12.42 -11.14
N GLN A 409 -12.82 -12.94 -10.27
CA GLN A 409 -12.89 -12.51 -8.88
C GLN A 409 -11.58 -12.82 -8.14
N GLN A 410 -11.01 -14.00 -8.32
CA GLN A 410 -9.75 -14.37 -7.69
C GLN A 410 -8.58 -13.55 -8.23
N ARG A 411 -8.54 -13.29 -9.54
CA ARG A 411 -7.53 -12.38 -10.13
C ARG A 411 -7.60 -11.00 -9.49
N GLN A 412 -8.79 -10.46 -9.32
CA GLN A 412 -8.98 -9.17 -8.64
C GLN A 412 -8.48 -9.19 -7.18
N GLN A 413 -8.68 -10.29 -6.45
CA GLN A 413 -8.12 -10.44 -5.10
C GLN A 413 -6.59 -10.45 -5.11
N TRP A 414 -5.96 -11.15 -6.07
CA TRP A 414 -4.51 -11.17 -6.21
C TRP A 414 -3.93 -9.82 -6.68
N ASP A 415 -4.64 -9.11 -7.56
CA ASP A 415 -4.25 -7.75 -7.96
C ASP A 415 -4.32 -6.78 -6.77
N GLN A 416 -5.33 -6.92 -5.90
CA GLN A 416 -5.42 -6.15 -4.67
C GLN A 416 -4.26 -6.52 -3.71
N MET A 417 -3.97 -7.81 -3.53
CA MET A 417 -2.84 -8.26 -2.71
C MET A 417 -1.50 -7.72 -3.24
N ARG A 418 -1.33 -7.63 -4.56
CA ARG A 418 -0.13 -7.02 -5.16
C ARG A 418 -0.01 -5.54 -4.81
N GLN A 419 -1.08 -4.77 -4.94
CA GLN A 419 -1.10 -3.36 -4.56
C GLN A 419 -0.76 -3.17 -3.07
N ASP A 420 -1.28 -4.05 -2.22
CA ASP A 420 -1.02 -4.07 -0.79
C ASP A 420 0.46 -4.34 -0.47
N VAL A 421 1.09 -5.31 -1.15
CA VAL A 421 2.53 -5.63 -1.02
C VAL A 421 3.38 -4.46 -1.50
N ASP A 422 3.06 -3.87 -2.64
CA ASP A 422 3.79 -2.72 -3.19
C ASP A 422 3.69 -1.50 -2.26
N GLN A 423 2.49 -1.22 -1.72
CA GLN A 423 2.31 -0.17 -0.71
C GLN A 423 3.14 -0.46 0.54
N ALA A 424 3.17 -1.72 0.99
CA ALA A 424 3.93 -2.11 2.18
C ALA A 424 5.44 -1.91 2.00
N LYS A 425 6.00 -2.26 0.82
CA LYS A 425 7.41 -2.01 0.48
C LYS A 425 7.77 -0.54 0.57
N VAL A 426 6.96 0.34 -0.05
CA VAL A 426 7.19 1.79 -0.04
C VAL A 426 7.17 2.36 1.38
N VAL A 427 6.23 1.89 2.23
CA VAL A 427 6.17 2.35 3.62
C VAL A 427 7.33 1.77 4.44
N ALA A 428 7.74 0.53 4.20
CA ALA A 428 8.88 -0.11 4.87
C ALA A 428 10.19 0.66 4.61
N GLU A 429 10.49 0.93 3.33
CA GLU A 429 11.67 1.71 2.92
C GLU A 429 11.69 3.09 3.59
N ARG A 430 10.52 3.73 3.67
CA ARG A 430 10.38 5.01 4.37
C ARG A 430 10.65 4.87 5.86
N VAL A 431 10.07 3.86 6.52
CA VAL A 431 10.28 3.61 7.96
C VAL A 431 11.75 3.34 8.25
N ASP A 432 12.43 2.52 7.45
CA ASP A 432 13.85 2.21 7.59
C ASP A 432 14.73 3.46 7.43
N GLY A 433 14.46 4.26 6.40
CA GLY A 433 15.16 5.53 6.18
C GLY A 433 14.97 6.50 7.35
N PHE A 434 13.75 6.62 7.89
CA PHE A 434 13.50 7.47 9.06
C PHE A 434 14.11 6.91 10.35
N GLN A 435 14.11 5.60 10.54
CA GLN A 435 14.66 4.98 11.74
C GLN A 435 16.18 5.18 11.84
N GLN A 436 16.88 5.15 10.71
CA GLN A 436 18.33 5.43 10.66
C GLN A 436 18.66 6.91 10.94
N LEU A 437 17.77 7.84 10.56
CA LEU A 437 18.04 9.28 10.65
C LEU A 437 17.50 9.95 11.91
N PHE A 438 16.36 9.47 12.43
CA PHE A 438 15.56 10.16 13.45
C PHE A 438 14.99 9.19 14.48
N GLU A 439 15.86 8.36 15.07
CA GLU A 439 15.53 7.28 16.01
C GLU A 439 14.65 7.72 17.22
N GLN A 440 14.48 9.03 17.45
CA GLN A 440 13.71 9.58 18.57
C GLN A 440 12.63 10.60 18.20
N SER A 441 12.33 10.84 16.92
CA SER A 441 11.24 11.76 16.57
C SER A 441 9.87 11.12 16.86
N PRO A 442 8.94 11.83 17.53
CA PRO A 442 7.58 11.33 17.76
C PRO A 442 6.83 11.11 16.43
N GLU A 443 7.21 11.81 15.37
CA GLU A 443 6.64 11.59 14.03
C GLU A 443 7.10 10.26 13.43
N THR A 444 8.39 9.92 13.58
CA THR A 444 8.93 8.63 13.14
C THR A 444 8.28 7.48 13.92
N GLN A 445 8.17 7.60 15.24
CA GLN A 445 7.51 6.59 16.07
C GLN A 445 6.05 6.38 15.68
N LEU A 446 5.31 7.46 15.40
CA LEU A 446 3.93 7.36 14.94
C LEU A 446 3.82 6.69 13.57
N LEU A 447 4.75 6.99 12.65
CA LEU A 447 4.80 6.35 11.33
C LEU A 447 5.09 4.84 11.45
N THR A 448 6.08 4.45 12.26
CA THR A 448 6.40 3.04 12.53
C THR A 448 5.23 2.32 13.21
N ALA A 449 4.55 2.98 14.16
CA ALA A 449 3.35 2.43 14.79
C ALA A 449 2.22 2.19 13.78
N ARG A 450 1.94 3.16 12.90
CA ARG A 450 0.95 3.00 11.82
C ARG A 450 1.32 1.87 10.89
N TYR A 451 2.59 1.80 10.48
CA TYR A 451 3.07 0.73 9.61
C TYR A 451 2.84 -0.65 10.22
N ARG A 452 3.25 -0.86 11.48
CA ARG A 452 3.04 -2.12 12.19
C ARG A 452 1.55 -2.47 12.35
N CYS A 453 0.72 -1.54 12.81
CA CYS A 453 -0.70 -1.81 13.03
C CYS A 453 -1.50 -1.99 11.73
N LEU A 454 -1.31 -1.09 10.76
CA LEU A 454 -2.20 -0.97 9.60
C LEU A 454 -1.72 -1.77 8.40
N ILE A 455 -0.40 -1.93 8.23
CA ILE A 455 0.18 -2.67 7.09
C ILE A 455 0.50 -4.10 7.49
N LEU A 456 1.24 -4.29 8.59
CA LEU A 456 1.66 -5.62 9.07
C LEU A 456 0.62 -6.31 9.98
N ARG A 457 -0.44 -5.60 10.38
CA ARG A 457 -1.47 -6.11 11.32
C ARG A 457 -0.88 -6.59 12.66
N ASP A 458 0.31 -6.10 13.03
CA ASP A 458 0.94 -6.30 14.34
C ASP A 458 0.50 -5.20 15.30
N TRP A 459 -0.73 -5.35 15.80
CA TRP A 459 -1.37 -4.37 16.68
C TRP A 459 -0.68 -4.26 18.03
N ASP A 460 -0.21 -5.37 18.59
CA ASP A 460 0.39 -5.40 19.92
C ASP A 460 1.69 -4.60 19.95
N SER A 461 2.60 -4.84 19.00
CA SER A 461 3.84 -4.06 18.93
C SER A 461 3.59 -2.63 18.46
N GLY A 462 2.74 -2.44 17.44
CA GLY A 462 2.50 -1.12 16.86
C GLY A 462 1.83 -0.15 17.83
N LEU A 463 0.83 -0.60 18.61
CA LEU A 463 0.16 0.25 19.60
C LEU A 463 1.13 0.69 20.70
N ALA A 464 2.04 -0.19 21.15
CA ALA A 464 3.04 0.14 22.15
C ALA A 464 4.02 1.24 21.70
N MET A 465 4.17 1.44 20.39
CA MET A 465 5.05 2.47 19.81
C MET A 465 4.38 3.83 19.63
N VAL A 466 3.07 3.96 19.84
CA VAL A 466 2.36 5.24 19.62
C VAL A 466 2.77 6.26 20.68
N PRO A 467 3.38 7.40 20.31
CA PRO A 467 3.81 8.36 21.31
C PRO A 467 2.60 9.05 21.96
N PRO A 468 2.67 9.37 23.27
CA PRO A 468 1.58 10.02 23.99
C PRO A 468 1.30 11.45 23.50
N THR A 469 2.29 12.07 22.84
CA THR A 469 2.20 13.41 22.27
C THR A 469 1.69 13.43 20.83
N ALA A 470 1.54 12.28 20.17
CA ALA A 470 1.06 12.22 18.80
C ALA A 470 -0.37 12.74 18.69
N SER A 471 -0.57 13.67 17.76
CA SER A 471 -1.88 14.15 17.36
C SER A 471 -2.35 13.42 16.10
N GLY A 472 -3.61 13.00 16.07
CA GLY A 472 -4.21 12.34 14.90
C GLY A 472 -5.47 11.58 15.29
N ARG A 473 -6.27 11.13 14.32
CA ARG A 473 -7.40 10.23 14.62
C ARG A 473 -6.88 8.87 15.07
N PHE A 474 -5.96 8.27 14.30
CA PHE A 474 -5.26 7.03 14.67
C PHE A 474 -4.61 7.10 16.06
N ALA A 475 -3.78 8.12 16.33
CA ALA A 475 -3.09 8.26 17.61
C ALA A 475 -4.06 8.37 18.80
N ARG A 476 -5.18 9.10 18.63
CA ARG A 476 -6.23 9.21 19.66
C ARG A 476 -6.92 7.86 19.90
N SER A 477 -7.25 7.12 18.84
CA SER A 477 -7.84 5.79 18.93
C SER A 477 -6.92 4.80 19.63
N ALA A 478 -5.62 4.82 19.28
CA ALA A 478 -4.59 4.01 19.93
C ALA A 478 -4.40 4.37 21.41
N GLN A 479 -4.31 5.65 21.75
CA GLN A 479 -4.19 6.08 23.15
C GLN A 479 -5.42 5.71 23.98
N GLN A 480 -6.62 5.83 23.43
CA GLN A 480 -7.83 5.39 24.12
C GLN A 480 -7.83 3.88 24.32
N GLN A 481 -7.37 3.12 23.33
CA GLN A 481 -7.22 1.66 23.42
C GLN A 481 -6.22 1.25 24.51
N LEU A 482 -5.08 1.94 24.64
CA LEU A 482 -4.08 1.65 25.66
C LEU A 482 -4.53 2.00 27.08
N ARG A 483 -5.49 2.93 27.23
CA ARG A 483 -6.01 3.38 28.53
C ARG A 483 -7.24 2.60 29.00
N ARG A 484 -7.86 1.81 28.12
CA ARG A 484 -9.11 1.11 28.42
C ARG A 484 -8.91 0.05 29.51
N ASP A 485 -9.96 -0.23 30.26
CA ASP A 485 -10.04 -1.47 31.02
C ASP A 485 -10.39 -2.63 30.06
N PRO A 486 -9.54 -3.68 29.93
CA PRO A 486 -9.85 -4.82 29.07
C PRO A 486 -11.10 -5.61 29.51
N HIS A 487 -11.58 -5.42 30.74
CA HIS A 487 -12.76 -6.09 31.29
C HIS A 487 -14.06 -5.28 31.15
N ASP A 488 -13.98 -3.96 30.89
CA ASP A 488 -15.19 -3.15 30.69
C ASP A 488 -15.68 -3.23 29.24
N VAL A 489 -16.66 -4.11 29.01
CA VAL A 489 -17.33 -4.29 27.70
C VAL A 489 -17.85 -2.97 27.12
N ARG A 490 -18.30 -2.01 27.95
CA ARG A 490 -18.78 -0.71 27.45
C ARG A 490 -17.64 0.14 26.91
N GLU A 491 -16.47 0.10 27.55
CA GLU A 491 -15.27 0.74 27.02
C GLU A 491 -14.81 0.08 25.73
N LEU A 492 -14.84 -1.26 25.66
CA LEU A 492 -14.53 -2.00 24.43
C LEU A 492 -15.40 -1.54 23.26
N ILE A 493 -16.72 -1.42 23.46
CA ILE A 493 -17.66 -0.92 22.44
C ILE A 493 -17.31 0.52 22.03
N ARG A 494 -17.02 1.42 22.99
CA ARG A 494 -16.66 2.81 22.69
C ARG A 494 -15.36 2.89 21.88
N VAL A 495 -14.37 2.09 22.21
CA VAL A 495 -13.09 2.06 21.49
C VAL A 495 -13.27 1.46 20.10
N ALA A 496 -14.05 0.39 19.95
CA ALA A 496 -14.41 -0.17 18.66
C ALA A 496 -15.09 0.87 17.75
N GLN A 497 -16.06 1.63 18.25
CA GLN A 497 -16.71 2.72 17.51
C GLN A 497 -15.76 3.86 17.14
N LEU A 498 -14.74 4.12 17.98
CA LEU A 498 -13.71 5.11 17.67
C LEU A 498 -12.79 4.62 16.54
N TRP A 499 -12.42 3.34 16.54
CA TRP A 499 -11.69 2.70 15.46
C TRP A 499 -12.49 2.65 14.16
N LEU A 500 -13.78 2.33 14.19
CA LEU A 500 -14.64 2.36 12.99
C LEU A 500 -14.68 3.75 12.35
N ARG A 501 -14.84 4.80 13.16
CA ARG A 501 -14.74 6.19 12.67
C ARG A 501 -13.37 6.55 12.11
N THR A 502 -12.31 5.90 12.61
CA THR A 502 -10.96 6.06 12.05
C THR A 502 -10.87 5.34 10.70
N ALA A 503 -11.43 4.14 10.58
CA ALA A 503 -11.45 3.34 9.35
C ALA A 503 -12.17 4.07 8.20
N ASP A 504 -13.21 4.85 8.50
CA ASP A 504 -13.93 5.65 7.51
C ASP A 504 -13.03 6.66 6.77
N ASP A 505 -11.98 7.17 7.45
CA ASP A 505 -11.03 8.12 6.86
C ASP A 505 -9.85 7.44 6.16
N GLU A 506 -9.54 6.20 6.52
CA GLU A 506 -8.45 5.44 5.91
C GLU A 506 -8.97 4.75 4.64
N SER A 507 -8.07 4.26 3.77
CA SER A 507 -8.42 3.59 2.52
C SER A 507 -7.62 2.30 2.31
N GLY A 508 -8.13 1.42 1.44
CA GLY A 508 -7.44 0.18 1.07
C GLY A 508 -7.14 -0.72 2.27
N ARG A 509 -5.92 -1.26 2.31
CA ARG A 509 -5.43 -2.15 3.36
C ARG A 509 -5.55 -1.57 4.77
N GLU A 510 -5.30 -0.28 4.94
CA GLU A 510 -5.33 0.36 6.27
C GLU A 510 -6.74 0.31 6.88
N ARG A 511 -7.77 0.61 6.07
CA ARG A 511 -9.18 0.49 6.47
C ARG A 511 -9.53 -0.96 6.81
N GLU A 512 -9.11 -1.90 5.98
CA GLU A 512 -9.38 -3.32 6.17
C GLU A 512 -8.76 -3.84 7.47
N SER A 513 -7.49 -3.51 7.72
CA SER A 513 -6.78 -3.86 8.96
C SER A 513 -7.51 -3.34 10.20
N ILE A 514 -8.03 -2.10 10.17
CA ILE A 514 -8.83 -1.56 11.28
C ILE A 514 -10.13 -2.36 11.45
N HIS A 515 -10.84 -2.71 10.38
CA HIS A 515 -12.05 -3.51 10.49
C HIS A 515 -11.79 -4.91 11.05
N LEU A 516 -10.74 -5.59 10.61
CA LEU A 516 -10.36 -6.90 11.14
C LEU A 516 -10.00 -6.83 12.62
N TYR A 517 -9.23 -5.80 13.00
CA TYR A 517 -8.90 -5.56 14.40
C TYR A 517 -10.13 -5.31 15.26
N VAL A 518 -11.03 -4.43 14.81
CA VAL A 518 -12.29 -4.15 15.53
C VAL A 518 -13.13 -5.42 15.65
N ARG A 519 -13.24 -6.23 14.59
CA ARG A 519 -13.98 -7.50 14.61
C ARG A 519 -13.41 -8.46 15.65
N ASP A 520 -12.09 -8.67 15.66
CA ASP A 520 -11.41 -9.52 16.65
C ASP A 520 -11.66 -9.01 18.08
N GLN A 521 -11.55 -7.70 18.32
CA GLN A 521 -11.80 -7.11 19.63
C GLN A 521 -13.26 -7.29 20.08
N LEU A 522 -14.23 -7.09 19.18
CA LEU A 522 -15.65 -7.27 19.48
C LEU A 522 -16.00 -8.75 19.71
N GLN A 523 -15.40 -9.68 18.96
CA GLN A 523 -15.58 -11.12 19.17
C GLN A 523 -15.03 -11.56 20.54
N ARG A 524 -13.85 -11.08 20.93
CA ARG A 524 -13.30 -11.31 22.28
C ARG A 524 -14.19 -10.72 23.36
N ALA A 525 -14.75 -9.52 23.13
CA ALA A 525 -15.69 -8.89 24.06
C ALA A 525 -16.99 -9.72 24.19
N ALA A 526 -17.52 -10.22 23.07
CA ALA A 526 -18.76 -10.99 23.02
C ALA A 526 -18.65 -12.32 23.78
N ALA A 527 -17.44 -12.90 23.84
CA ALA A 527 -17.18 -14.10 24.61
C ALA A 527 -17.30 -13.91 26.14
N VAL A 528 -17.12 -12.69 26.65
CA VAL A 528 -17.16 -12.35 28.08
C VAL A 528 -18.42 -11.54 28.46
N ALA A 529 -19.12 -10.99 27.47
CA ALA A 529 -20.29 -10.14 27.66
C ALA A 529 -21.51 -10.86 28.24
N THR A 530 -22.32 -10.13 29.00
CA THR A 530 -23.65 -10.60 29.42
C THR A 530 -24.60 -10.71 28.22
N ASN A 531 -25.68 -11.50 28.33
CA ASN A 531 -26.62 -11.76 27.22
C ASN A 531 -27.12 -10.49 26.51
N LEU A 532 -27.41 -9.41 27.25
CA LEU A 532 -27.87 -8.15 26.65
C LEU A 532 -26.75 -7.45 25.87
N GLN A 533 -25.55 -7.37 26.45
CA GLN A 533 -24.39 -6.77 25.80
C GLN A 533 -23.94 -7.57 24.57
N ARG A 534 -24.09 -8.89 24.61
CA ARG A 534 -23.80 -9.77 23.49
C ARG A 534 -24.69 -9.46 22.29
N LEU A 535 -26.00 -9.24 22.49
CA LEU A 535 -26.91 -8.81 21.42
C LEU A 535 -26.50 -7.46 20.81
N GLU A 536 -26.03 -6.50 21.61
CA GLU A 536 -25.52 -5.23 21.10
C GLU A 536 -24.24 -5.42 20.27
N LEU A 537 -23.34 -6.30 20.72
CA LEU A 537 -22.09 -6.63 20.01
C LEU A 537 -22.37 -7.35 18.69
N ASP A 538 -23.27 -8.33 18.71
CA ASP A 538 -23.69 -9.08 17.51
C ASP A 538 -24.30 -8.13 16.47
N LYS A 539 -25.15 -7.18 16.92
CA LYS A 539 -25.69 -6.14 16.04
C LYS A 539 -24.61 -5.26 15.40
N ILE A 540 -23.55 -4.92 16.15
CA ILE A 540 -22.41 -4.16 15.59
C ILE A 540 -21.64 -5.02 14.59
N LEU A 541 -21.34 -6.28 14.94
CA LEU A 541 -20.64 -7.23 14.06
C LEU A 541 -21.38 -7.45 12.74
N ASP A 542 -22.71 -7.57 12.78
CA ASP A 542 -23.57 -7.72 11.60
C ASP A 542 -23.61 -6.46 10.73
N SER A 543 -23.42 -5.28 11.33
CA SER A 543 -23.38 -4.01 10.60
C SER A 543 -22.03 -3.72 9.93
N MET A 544 -20.97 -4.42 10.33
CA MET A 544 -19.64 -4.23 9.73
C MET A 544 -19.62 -4.82 8.31
N PRO A 545 -18.91 -4.18 7.37
CA PRO A 545 -18.74 -4.76 6.04
C PRO A 545 -18.17 -6.17 6.17
N ALA A 546 -18.67 -7.08 5.33
CA ALA A 546 -18.11 -8.41 5.20
C ALA A 546 -16.69 -8.27 4.65
N VAL A 547 -15.71 -8.07 5.53
CA VAL A 547 -14.30 -8.21 5.19
C VAL A 547 -14.16 -9.63 4.71
N GLN A 548 -13.72 -9.79 3.46
CA GLN A 548 -13.36 -11.09 2.90
C GLN A 548 -12.16 -11.57 3.71
N SER A 549 -12.42 -12.25 4.83
CA SER A 549 -11.38 -12.96 5.54
C SER A 549 -10.88 -14.03 4.59
N ALA A 550 -9.63 -13.89 4.16
CA ALA A 550 -8.84 -15.03 3.71
C ALA A 550 -8.77 -15.96 4.94
N ASN A 551 -9.52 -17.06 4.90
CA ASN A 551 -9.91 -17.89 6.04
C ASN A 551 -9.53 -19.33 5.75
#